data_AF-A0A9X3SU45-F1
#
_entry.id   AF-A0A9X3SU45-F1
#
_cell.length_a   1.000
_cell.length_b   1.000
_cell.length_c   1.000
_cell.angle_alpha   90.00
_cell.angle_beta   90.00
_cell.angle_gamma   90.00
#
_symmetry.space_group_name_H-M   'P 1'
#
loop_
_entity.id
_entity.type
_entity.pdbx_description
1 polymer ?
#
loop_
_entity_poly.entity_id
_entity_poly.type
_entity_poly.pdbx_seq_one_letter_code
_entity_poly.pdbx_strand_id
1 'polypeptide(L)' 'MPVHAINGDLDSPDHLAMAERLVGTGTTTLVEVTAHHPNMERPRRCNEALHEILSIV' A
#
# COMPACT_ATOMS: atom_id res chain seq x y z
N MET A 1 10.09 6.19 -13.28
CA MET A 1 8.76 5.56 -13.35
C MET A 1 8.00 5.93 -12.08
N PRO A 2 6.71 6.27 -12.14
CA PRO A 2 5.87 6.40 -10.95
C PRO A 2 5.83 5.05 -10.21
N VAL A 3 5.88 5.08 -8.88
CA VAL A 3 5.73 3.89 -8.03
C VAL A 3 4.48 4.02 -7.17
N HIS A 4 3.96 2.89 -6.69
CA HIS A 4 2.79 2.85 -5.82
C HIS A 4 3.11 2.03 -4.56
N ALA A 5 2.77 2.56 -3.37
CA ALA A 5 2.92 1.83 -2.11
C ALA A 5 1.57 1.31 -1.61
N ILE A 6 1.54 0.04 -1.19
CA ILE A 6 0.39 -0.57 -0.52
C ILE A 6 0.76 -0.77 0.95
N ASN A 7 0.09 -0.07 1.85
CA ASN A 7 0.34 -0.12 3.30
C ASN A 7 -0.89 -0.66 4.04
N GLY A 8 -0.72 -1.15 5.26
CA GLY A 8 -1.85 -1.37 6.16
C GLY A 8 -2.28 -0.08 6.85
N ASP A 9 -3.58 0.11 7.06
CA ASP A 9 -4.13 1.28 7.76
C ASP A 9 -3.77 1.37 9.24
N LEU A 10 -3.39 0.24 9.86
CA LEU A 10 -2.96 0.14 11.26
C LEU A 10 -1.43 0.12 11.41
N ASP A 11 -0.66 0.30 10.34
CA ASP A 11 0.81 0.36 10.44
C ASP A 11 1.25 1.61 11.23
N SER A 12 2.50 1.57 11.72
CA SER A 12 3.11 2.68 12.44
C SER A 12 3.02 3.98 11.64
N PRO A 13 2.68 5.12 12.28
CA PRO A 13 2.72 6.43 11.64
C PRO A 13 4.07 6.73 10.96
N ASP A 14 5.18 6.23 11.52
CA ASP A 14 6.51 6.41 10.94
C ASP A 14 6.68 5.65 9.61
N HIS A 15 6.10 4.45 9.50
CA HIS A 15 6.10 3.67 8.27
C HIS A 15 5.22 4.31 7.20
N LEU A 16 4.03 4.77 7.57
CA LEU A 16 3.15 5.51 6.65
C LEU A 16 3.83 6.79 6.13
N ALA A 17 4.45 7.56 7.03
CA ALA A 17 5.22 8.74 6.65
C ALA A 17 6.44 8.39 5.78
N MET A 18 7.05 7.22 5.97
CA MET A 18 8.14 6.74 5.11
C MET A 18 7.63 6.39 3.72
N ALA A 19 6.48 5.69 3.61
CA ALA A 19 5.88 5.36 2.33
C ALA A 19 5.58 6.62 1.52
N GLU A 20 4.98 7.64 2.13
CA GLU A 20 4.72 8.94 1.49
C GLU A 20 6.00 9.61 0.96
N ARG A 21 7.10 9.56 1.73
CA ARG A 21 8.40 10.07 1.27
C ARG A 21 8.99 9.27 0.12
N LEU A 22 8.85 7.94 0.15
CA LEU A 22 9.42 7.04 -0.85
C LEU A 22 8.68 7.09 -2.19
N VAL A 23 7.36 7.25 -2.18
CA VAL A 23 6.60 7.31 -3.44
C VAL A 23 6.85 8.61 -4.21
N GLY A 24 7.21 9.70 -3.53
CA GLY A 24 7.50 10.98 -4.16
C GLY A 24 6.31 11.53 -4.94
N THR A 25 6.36 11.52 -6.27
CA THR A 25 5.22 11.88 -7.15
C THR A 25 4.31 10.68 -7.49
N GLY A 26 4.52 9.55 -6.83
CA GLY A 26 3.70 8.34 -6.94
C GLY A 26 2.44 8.42 -6.09
N THR A 27 1.86 7.26 -5.78
CA THR A 27 0.60 7.16 -5.04
C THR A 27 0.65 6.08 -3.96
N THR A 28 -0.27 6.16 -3.00
CA THR A 28 -0.38 5.20 -1.90
C THR A 28 -1.81 4.67 -1.80
N THR A 29 -1.96 3.42 -1.36
CA THR A 29 -3.25 2.79 -1.01
C THR A 29 -3.12 2.15 0.37
N LEU A 30 -4.18 2.27 1.18
CA LEU A 30 -4.30 1.62 2.47
C LEU A 30 -5.19 0.37 2.36
N VAL A 31 -4.73 -0.73 2.92
CA VAL A 31 -5.52 -1.95 3.11
C VAL A 31 -6.11 -1.91 4.52
N GLU A 32 -7.43 -1.85 4.60
CA GLU A 32 -8.14 -1.76 5.87
C GLU A 32 -7.96 -3.00 6.76
N VAL A 33 -7.84 -2.76 8.07
CA VAL A 33 -7.71 -3.77 9.13
C VAL A 33 -6.43 -4.61 8.94
N THR A 34 -5.32 -3.94 8.60
CA THR A 34 -4.01 -4.60 8.49
C THR A 34 -2.90 -3.70 9.01
N ALA A 35 -1.87 -4.31 9.61
CA ALA A 35 -0.67 -3.63 10.07
C ALA A 35 0.45 -3.73 9.00
N HIS A 36 1.64 -4.16 9.41
CA HIS A 36 2.84 -4.07 8.58
C HIS A 36 2.88 -5.04 7.39
N HIS A 37 2.03 -6.07 7.37
CA HIS A 37 2.04 -7.11 6.34
C HIS A 37 0.64 -7.32 5.74
N PRO A 38 0.08 -6.32 5.04
CA PRO A 38 -1.25 -6.40 4.43
C PRO A 38 -1.39 -7.60 3.46
N ASN A 39 -0.29 -7.98 2.81
CA ASN A 39 -0.23 -9.15 1.93
C ASN A 39 -0.42 -10.50 2.66
N MET A 40 -0.05 -10.58 3.94
CA MET A 40 -0.20 -11.79 4.77
C MET A 40 -1.48 -11.75 5.60
N GLU A 41 -1.85 -10.57 6.10
CA GLU A 41 -3.00 -10.38 6.99
C GLU A 41 -4.33 -10.44 6.22
N ARG A 42 -4.38 -9.80 5.04
CA ARG A 42 -5.56 -9.82 4.15
C ARG A 42 -5.15 -9.99 2.68
N PRO A 43 -4.61 -11.17 2.30
CA PRO A 43 -4.06 -11.43 0.97
C PRO A 43 -5.02 -11.10 -0.17
N ARG A 44 -6.33 -11.39 0.00
CA ARG A 44 -7.34 -11.09 -1.02
C ARG A 44 -7.48 -9.57 -1.28
N ARG A 45 -7.55 -8.76 -0.22
CA ARG A 45 -7.67 -7.29 -0.35
C ARG A 45 -6.38 -6.67 -0.88
N CYS A 46 -5.22 -7.16 -0.41
CA CYS A 46 -3.93 -6.73 -0.93
C CYS A 46 -3.80 -7.04 -2.43
N ASN A 47 -4.22 -8.23 -2.88
CA ASN A 47 -4.19 -8.60 -4.28
C ASN A 47 -5.18 -7.79 -5.13
N GLU A 48 -6.36 -7.44 -4.61
CA GLU A 48 -7.30 -6.53 -5.29
C GLU A 48 -6.66 -5.16 -5.54
N ALA A 49 -6.03 -4.56 -4.52
CA ALA A 49 -5.31 -3.31 -4.67
C ALA A 49 -4.15 -3.42 -5.69
N LEU A 50 -3.39 -4.52 -5.65
CA LEU A 50 -2.33 -4.78 -6.61
C LEU A 50 -2.87 -4.88 -8.04
N HIS A 51 -3.99 -5.59 -8.25
CA HIS A 51 -4.61 -5.70 -9.56
C HIS A 51 -5.12 -4.37 -10.09
N GLU A 52 -5.70 -3.53 -9.23
CA GLU A 52 -6.13 -2.18 -9.61
C GLU A 52 -4.95 -1.36 -10.15
N ILE A 53 -3.82 -1.36 -9.43
CA ILE A 53 -2.59 -0.65 -9.84
C ILE A 53 -2.09 -1.16 -11.20
N LEU A 54 -2.04 -2.48 -11.39
CA LEU A 54 -1.49 -3.09 -12.61
C LEU A 54 -2.43 -2.99 -13.81
N SER A 55 -3.72 -2.81 -13.60
CA SER A 55 -4.72 -2.68 -14.67
C SER A 55 -4.75 -1.27 -15.30
N ILE A 56 -4.04 -0.31 -14.70
CA ILE A 56 -3.97 1.09 -15.17
C ILE A 56 -2.76 1.30 -16.11
N VAL A 57 -1.93 0.27 -16.31
CA VAL A 57 -0.70 0.31 -17.12
C VAL A 57 -0.90 -0.24 -18.52
#